data_AF-A0A6B2CQW4-F1
#
_entry.id   AF-A0A6B2CQW4-F1
#
_cell.length_a   1.000
_cell.length_b   1.000
_cell.length_c   1.000
_cell.angle_alpha   90.00
_cell.angle_beta   90.00
_cell.angle_gamma   90.00
#
_symmetry.space_group_name_H-M   'P 1'
#
loop_
_entity.id
_entity.type
_entity.pdbx_description
1 polymer ?
#
loop_
_entity_poly.entity_id
_entity_poly.type
_entity_poly.pdbx_seq_one_letter_code
_entity_poly.pdbx_strand_id
1 'polypeptide(L)'
;MRALSAKATAIIVVIIVVIAVAGAAAYYMISKRPVTTTSTPSATTTTPVTTSTPPGAVTLVVATYSGAPAEPILRLAASIFEQEHPGVTVDVVTFPYGQYISNELTALRAAAAGGGNQYDIVTYTTTTVGQLAPYLLPLNSSVINETDILPPDLKAAGLYRDPLTGNVTWVGVPIQTDGIVILYNKNLFNNTTLQQEFYSEYHVQLSPETWGNWTTVLDVDQFFTSHNITKYGVLLQTVPGSLPENSFMLVFGYYYVHNSTLNCGNPFGITGFGTLYMGCIPSGWRFPPPSFNNSVGVQALEMLKELVSYEPNPAQLQVSFDNSLQFLLTGQAPAIAGYLGQLPKVAGTPNASIVGVAPLPGNTIRIGLTYIGVSKYSAHKKLALEFLQL
;
A
#
# COMPACT_ATOMS: atom_id res chain seq x y z
N MET A 1 38.92 5.22 -59.70
CA MET A 1 37.79 4.99 -58.79
C MET A 1 36.89 3.94 -59.41
N ARG A 2 36.73 2.76 -58.81
CA ARG A 2 35.88 1.68 -59.35
C ARG A 2 34.42 2.00 -59.04
N ALA A 3 33.58 2.09 -60.08
CA ALA A 3 32.15 2.33 -59.93
C ALA A 3 31.48 1.15 -59.20
N LEU A 4 30.65 1.46 -58.20
CA LEU A 4 29.84 0.49 -57.48
C LEU A 4 28.82 -0.16 -58.43
N SER A 5 28.60 -1.47 -58.31
CA SER A 5 27.62 -2.18 -59.14
C SER A 5 26.20 -1.70 -58.86
N ALA A 6 25.32 -1.74 -59.86
CA ALA A 6 23.92 -1.30 -59.73
C ALA A 6 23.17 -1.98 -58.55
N LYS A 7 23.52 -3.23 -58.22
CA LYS A 7 22.97 -3.94 -57.05
C LYS A 7 23.47 -3.38 -55.73
N ALA A 8 24.75 -3.00 -55.65
CA ALA A 8 25.30 -2.35 -54.46
C ALA A 8 24.70 -0.95 -54.25
N THR A 9 24.49 -0.20 -55.34
CA THR A 9 23.81 1.11 -55.30
C THR A 9 22.37 0.97 -54.82
N ALA A 10 21.63 -0.04 -55.30
CA ALA A 10 20.25 -0.30 -54.87
C ALA A 10 20.15 -0.65 -53.37
N ILE A 11 21.05 -1.48 -52.85
CA ILE A 11 21.08 -1.84 -51.42
C ILE A 11 21.39 -0.60 -50.56
N ILE A 12 22.35 0.22 -50.98
CA ILE A 12 22.68 1.47 -50.29
C ILE A 12 21.48 2.42 -50.27
N VAL A 13 20.76 2.55 -51.38
CA VAL A 13 19.54 3.39 -51.45
C VAL A 13 18.45 2.86 -50.51
N VAL A 14 18.23 1.54 -50.46
CA VAL A 14 17.24 0.94 -49.53
C VAL A 14 17.64 1.20 -48.08
N ILE A 15 18.91 1.01 -47.72
CA ILE A 15 19.41 1.27 -46.36
C ILE A 15 19.24 2.76 -46.00
N ILE A 16 19.54 3.68 -46.91
CA ILE A 16 19.35 5.12 -46.69
C ILE A 16 17.87 5.45 -46.50
N VAL A 17 16.97 4.84 -47.28
CA VAL A 17 15.52 5.03 -47.13
C VAL A 17 15.02 4.47 -45.80
N VAL A 18 15.47 3.28 -45.37
CA VAL A 18 15.09 2.71 -44.06
C VAL A 18 15.61 3.58 -42.91
N ILE A 19 16.86 4.08 -42.99
CA ILE A 19 17.42 4.99 -41.99
C ILE A 19 16.67 6.33 -41.98
N ALA A 20 16.30 6.85 -43.15
CA ALA A 20 15.52 8.08 -43.25
C ALA A 20 14.09 7.92 -42.70
N VAL A 21 13.44 6.78 -42.94
CA VAL A 21 12.10 6.47 -42.40
C VAL A 21 12.17 6.22 -40.90
N ALA A 22 13.17 5.49 -40.40
CA ALA A 22 13.39 5.29 -38.98
C ALA A 22 13.74 6.62 -38.27
N GLY A 23 14.55 7.46 -38.91
CA GLY A 23 14.88 8.80 -38.44
C GLY A 23 13.67 9.73 -38.44
N ALA A 24 12.82 9.68 -39.46
CA ALA A 24 11.58 10.46 -39.52
C ALA A 24 10.53 9.96 -38.52
N ALA A 25 10.43 8.64 -38.30
CA ALA A 25 9.56 8.07 -37.28
C ALA A 25 10.04 8.41 -35.87
N ALA A 26 11.35 8.32 -35.60
CA ALA A 26 11.95 8.76 -34.35
C ALA A 26 11.76 10.27 -34.14
N TYR A 27 11.99 11.08 -35.18
CA TYR A 27 11.74 12.52 -35.15
C TYR A 27 10.27 12.85 -34.93
N TYR A 28 9.32 12.13 -35.55
CA TYR A 28 7.89 12.31 -35.33
C TYR A 28 7.49 11.91 -33.90
N MET A 29 8.05 10.82 -33.36
CA MET A 29 7.81 10.40 -31.97
C MET A 29 8.44 11.35 -30.95
N ILE A 30 9.56 12.00 -31.28
CA ILE A 30 10.21 13.00 -30.42
C ILE A 30 9.50 14.36 -30.53
N SER A 31 9.07 14.75 -31.73
CA SER A 31 8.37 16.01 -32.01
C SER A 31 6.92 16.03 -31.51
N LYS A 32 6.34 14.85 -31.24
CA LYS A 32 5.04 14.70 -30.57
C LYS A 32 5.14 14.27 -29.10
N ARG A 33 6.34 14.31 -28.49
CA ARG A 33 6.40 14.31 -27.03
C ARG A 33 5.71 15.58 -26.54
N PRO A 34 4.75 15.50 -25.62
CA PRO A 34 4.36 16.68 -24.85
C PRO A 34 5.65 17.25 -24.28
N VAL A 35 5.94 18.50 -24.58
CA VAL A 35 7.04 19.23 -23.94
C VAL A 35 6.75 19.15 -22.45
N THR A 36 7.54 18.35 -21.72
CA THR A 36 7.60 18.42 -20.27
C THR A 36 8.31 19.72 -19.96
N THR A 37 7.56 20.82 -20.00
CA THR A 37 7.96 22.04 -19.31
C THR A 37 8.10 21.65 -17.86
N THR A 38 9.33 21.67 -17.35
CA THR A 38 9.60 21.85 -15.93
C THR A 38 9.05 23.24 -15.56
N SER A 39 7.74 23.32 -15.38
CA SER A 39 7.13 24.41 -14.64
C SER A 39 7.48 24.16 -13.18
N THR A 40 8.27 25.06 -12.60
CA THR A 40 8.17 25.41 -11.19
C THR A 40 6.69 25.34 -10.81
N PRO A 41 6.27 24.63 -9.74
CA PRO A 41 4.87 24.56 -9.38
C PRO A 41 4.41 25.98 -9.05
N SER A 42 3.76 26.65 -10.00
CA SER A 42 2.80 27.69 -9.68
C SER A 42 1.79 26.99 -8.79
N ALA A 43 1.67 27.48 -7.56
CA ALA A 43 0.54 27.19 -6.71
C ALA A 43 -0.70 27.27 -7.59
N THR A 44 -1.30 26.12 -7.88
CA THR A 44 -2.65 26.09 -8.41
C THR A 44 -3.49 26.45 -7.21
N THR A 45 -3.64 27.75 -6.97
CA THR A 45 -4.78 28.27 -6.24
C THR A 45 -5.97 27.80 -7.05
N THR A 46 -6.55 26.67 -6.66
CA THR A 46 -7.93 26.36 -6.99
C THR A 46 -8.72 27.55 -6.50
N THR A 47 -9.09 28.44 -7.42
CA THR A 47 -10.15 29.41 -7.17
C THR A 47 -11.32 28.59 -6.65
N PRO A 48 -11.82 28.84 -5.42
CA PRO A 48 -13.00 28.15 -4.96
C PRO A 48 -14.07 28.37 -6.00
N VAL A 49 -14.69 27.30 -6.48
CA VAL A 49 -16.04 27.44 -7.06
C VAL A 49 -16.87 27.92 -5.88
N THR A 50 -17.07 29.24 -5.79
CA THR A 50 -18.05 29.84 -4.90
C THR A 50 -19.42 29.49 -5.45
N THR A 51 -19.82 28.23 -5.27
CA THR A 51 -21.22 27.91 -5.00
C THR A 51 -21.54 28.74 -3.77
N SER A 52 -22.36 29.77 -3.95
CA SER A 52 -22.82 30.62 -2.84
C SER A 52 -23.46 29.72 -1.81
N THR A 53 -22.70 29.37 -0.77
CA THR A 53 -23.17 28.56 0.33
C THR A 53 -24.26 29.39 1.01
N PRO A 54 -25.49 28.84 1.19
CA PRO A 54 -26.55 29.55 1.89
C PRO A 54 -26.02 30.07 3.23
N PRO A 55 -26.43 31.26 3.69
CA PRO A 55 -26.05 31.75 5.01
C PRO A 55 -26.38 30.70 6.08
N GLY A 56 -25.36 30.16 6.75
CA GLY A 56 -25.48 29.07 7.73
C GLY A 56 -24.94 27.70 7.30
N ALA A 57 -24.40 27.57 6.09
CA ALA A 57 -23.83 26.30 5.63
C ALA A 57 -22.45 25.99 6.27
N VAL A 58 -22.23 24.71 6.58
CA VAL A 58 -21.03 24.18 7.25
C VAL A 58 -20.16 23.42 6.24
N THR A 59 -18.85 23.64 6.27
CA THR A 59 -17.89 22.81 5.52
C THR A 59 -17.14 21.90 6.50
N LEU A 60 -17.23 20.59 6.31
CA LEU A 60 -16.33 19.62 6.93
C LEU A 60 -15.10 19.43 6.06
N VAL A 61 -13.90 19.52 6.65
CA VAL A 61 -12.64 19.29 5.92
C VAL A 61 -12.04 17.95 6.31
N VAL A 62 -11.87 17.07 5.32
CA VAL A 62 -11.28 15.73 5.45
C VAL A 62 -9.91 15.71 4.78
N ALA A 63 -8.85 15.54 5.55
CA ALA A 63 -7.50 15.36 5.02
C ALA A 63 -7.19 13.88 4.79
N THR A 64 -6.63 13.54 3.62
CA THR A 64 -6.23 12.19 3.25
C THR A 64 -5.02 12.19 2.31
N TYR A 65 -4.49 11.01 1.98
CA TYR A 65 -3.60 10.83 0.84
C TYR A 65 -4.36 10.55 -0.47
N SER A 66 -3.73 10.87 -1.60
CA SER A 66 -4.26 10.62 -2.93
C SER A 66 -4.11 9.17 -3.35
N GLY A 67 -5.04 8.71 -4.20
CA GLY A 67 -5.01 7.37 -4.77
C GLY A 67 -5.83 6.35 -3.98
N ALA A 68 -5.81 5.12 -4.49
CA ALA A 68 -6.64 4.06 -3.93
C ALA A 68 -6.06 3.54 -2.60
N PRO A 69 -6.92 3.13 -1.65
CA PRO A 69 -8.39 3.20 -1.73
C PRO A 69 -9.02 4.32 -0.89
N ALA A 70 -8.25 5.05 -0.06
CA ALA A 70 -8.80 6.03 0.87
C ALA A 70 -9.53 7.19 0.19
N GLU A 71 -8.90 7.85 -0.80
CA GLU A 71 -9.51 9.01 -1.46
C GLU A 71 -10.84 8.68 -2.16
N PRO A 72 -10.94 7.64 -3.02
CA PRO A 72 -12.21 7.31 -3.66
C PRO A 72 -13.34 7.00 -2.67
N ILE A 73 -13.03 6.29 -1.58
CA ILE A 73 -14.02 5.95 -0.55
C ILE A 73 -14.50 7.21 0.16
N LEU A 74 -13.59 8.10 0.56
CA LEU A 74 -13.94 9.34 1.25
C LEU A 74 -14.72 10.30 0.35
N ARG A 75 -14.42 10.35 -0.95
CA ARG A 75 -15.21 11.15 -1.91
C ARG A 75 -16.61 10.59 -2.12
N LEU A 76 -16.77 9.26 -2.10
CA LEU A 76 -18.09 8.64 -2.15
C LEU A 76 -18.89 8.94 -0.89
N ALA A 77 -18.28 8.75 0.30
CA ALA A 77 -18.88 9.08 1.58
C ALA A 77 -19.27 10.56 1.66
N ALA A 78 -18.41 11.47 1.20
CA ALA A 78 -18.71 12.90 1.06
C ALA A 78 -19.99 13.13 0.25
N SER A 79 -20.10 12.52 -0.92
CA SER A 79 -21.28 12.69 -1.78
C SER A 79 -22.57 12.18 -1.15
N ILE A 80 -22.52 11.08 -0.39
CA ILE A 80 -23.67 10.54 0.34
C ILE A 80 -24.03 11.46 1.51
N PHE A 81 -23.03 11.89 2.28
CA PHE A 81 -23.23 12.75 3.44
C PHE A 81 -23.87 14.09 3.08
N GLU A 82 -23.42 14.72 1.99
CA GLU A 82 -24.01 15.99 1.50
C GLU A 82 -25.48 15.84 1.08
N GLN A 83 -25.89 14.65 0.60
CA GLN A 83 -27.29 14.37 0.28
C GLN A 83 -28.14 14.19 1.53
N GLU A 84 -27.60 13.55 2.56
CA GLU A 84 -28.29 13.27 3.83
C GLU A 84 -28.31 14.48 4.77
N HIS A 85 -27.38 15.42 4.61
CA HIS A 85 -27.22 16.62 5.44
C HIS A 85 -27.29 17.92 4.61
N PRO A 86 -28.50 18.38 4.21
CA PRO A 86 -28.66 19.64 3.49
C PRO A 86 -28.03 20.83 4.21
N GLY A 87 -27.19 21.58 3.51
CA GLY A 87 -26.46 22.72 4.08
C GLY A 87 -25.08 22.36 4.66
N VAL A 88 -24.65 21.11 4.54
CA VAL A 88 -23.26 20.70 4.80
C VAL A 88 -22.56 20.40 3.48
N THR A 89 -21.29 20.80 3.36
CA THR A 89 -20.37 20.36 2.31
C THR A 89 -19.18 19.63 2.92
N VAL A 90 -18.58 18.71 2.17
CA VAL A 90 -17.41 17.93 2.59
C VAL A 90 -16.26 18.16 1.62
N ASP A 91 -15.22 18.84 2.07
CA ASP A 91 -14.00 19.08 1.30
C ASP A 91 -12.95 18.01 1.59
N VAL A 92 -12.68 17.14 0.60
CA VAL A 92 -11.66 16.09 0.69
C VAL A 92 -10.34 16.60 0.12
N VAL A 93 -9.44 16.99 1.02
CA VAL A 93 -8.09 17.50 0.74
C VAL A 93 -7.11 16.33 0.69
N THR A 94 -6.37 16.22 -0.42
CA THR A 94 -5.49 15.08 -0.68
C THR A 94 -4.02 15.49 -0.76
N PHE A 95 -3.13 14.68 -0.20
CA PHE A 95 -1.67 14.82 -0.33
C PHE A 95 -1.03 13.59 -0.95
N PRO A 96 0.19 13.67 -1.52
CA PRO A 96 0.96 12.48 -1.84
C PRO A 96 1.16 11.59 -0.61
N TYR A 97 1.17 10.25 -0.78
CA TYR A 97 1.33 9.30 0.34
C TYR A 97 2.61 9.56 1.18
N GLY A 98 3.70 10.01 0.57
CA GLY A 98 4.91 10.36 1.32
C GLY A 98 4.80 11.63 2.18
N GLN A 99 3.71 12.38 2.09
CA GLN A 99 3.56 13.72 2.69
C GLN A 99 2.32 13.88 3.59
N TYR A 100 1.30 13.02 3.46
CA TYR A 100 0.01 13.24 4.16
C TYR A 100 0.18 13.35 5.68
N ILE A 101 0.92 12.42 6.30
CA ILE A 101 1.15 12.43 7.76
C ILE A 101 1.82 13.71 8.23
N SER A 102 2.86 14.19 7.53
CA SER A 102 3.54 15.42 7.92
C SER A 102 2.63 16.65 7.81
N ASN A 103 1.75 16.69 6.81
CA ASN A 103 0.82 17.80 6.62
C ASN A 103 -0.28 17.79 7.70
N GLU A 104 -0.91 16.64 7.92
CA GLU A 104 -1.93 16.46 8.95
C GLU A 104 -1.39 16.76 10.36
N LEU A 105 -0.22 16.21 10.71
CA LEU A 105 0.43 16.47 12.01
C LEU A 105 0.76 17.93 12.21
N THR A 106 1.22 18.62 11.16
CA THR A 106 1.55 20.05 11.25
C THR A 106 0.30 20.87 11.59
N ALA A 107 -0.80 20.62 10.89
CA ALA A 107 -2.07 21.30 11.15
C ALA A 107 -2.61 20.99 12.57
N LEU A 108 -2.60 19.73 12.99
CA LEU A 108 -3.08 19.32 14.31
C LEU A 108 -2.23 19.90 15.45
N ARG A 109 -0.90 19.97 15.27
CA ARG A 109 0.01 20.63 16.23
C ARG A 109 -0.22 22.13 16.31
N ALA A 110 -0.45 22.79 15.18
CA ALA A 110 -0.78 24.21 15.15
C ALA A 110 -2.09 24.49 15.90
N ALA A 111 -3.12 23.67 15.68
CA ALA A 111 -4.39 23.75 16.40
C ALA A 111 -4.21 23.52 17.91
N ALA A 112 -3.39 22.53 18.30
CA ALA A 112 -3.04 22.27 19.69
C ALA A 112 -2.35 23.45 20.39
N ALA A 113 -1.59 24.25 19.63
CA ALA A 113 -0.90 25.45 20.12
C ALA A 113 -1.80 26.71 20.14
N GLY A 114 -3.11 26.56 19.93
CA GLY A 114 -4.07 27.67 19.90
C GLY A 114 -4.26 28.33 18.52
N GLY A 115 -3.69 27.75 17.47
CA GLY A 115 -3.99 28.12 16.09
C GLY A 115 -5.37 27.62 15.63
N GLY A 116 -5.79 28.03 14.44
CA GLY A 116 -7.02 27.52 13.83
C GLY A 116 -6.91 26.06 13.43
N ASN A 117 -7.96 25.27 13.68
CA ASN A 117 -8.06 23.91 13.16
C ASN A 117 -8.30 23.93 11.65
N GLN A 118 -7.49 23.18 10.89
CA GLN A 118 -7.63 23.11 9.44
C GLN A 118 -8.42 21.89 8.97
N TYR A 119 -8.42 20.79 9.74
CA TYR A 119 -9.01 19.51 9.34
C TYR A 119 -9.94 18.99 10.43
N ASP A 120 -11.18 18.67 10.08
CA ASP A 120 -12.13 18.06 11.00
C ASP A 120 -11.86 16.56 11.15
N ILE A 121 -11.49 15.92 10.04
CA ILE A 121 -11.18 14.49 9.95
C ILE A 121 -9.82 14.34 9.26
N VAL A 122 -9.02 13.39 9.75
CA VAL A 122 -7.70 13.06 9.20
C VAL A 122 -7.56 11.56 9.00
N THR A 123 -6.68 11.13 8.09
CA THR A 123 -6.41 9.72 7.86
C THR A 123 -5.12 9.25 8.50
N TYR A 124 -5.06 8.00 8.94
CA TYR A 124 -3.82 7.41 9.41
C TYR A 124 -3.80 5.92 9.14
N THR A 125 -2.63 5.31 9.33
CA THR A 125 -2.36 3.89 9.08
C THR A 125 -1.96 3.18 10.37
N THR A 126 -1.85 1.85 10.29
CA THR A 126 -1.36 1.02 11.40
C THR A 126 0.00 1.44 11.95
N THR A 127 0.85 2.08 11.14
CA THR A 127 2.19 2.53 11.52
C THR A 127 2.24 3.95 12.08
N THR A 128 1.17 4.73 11.94
CA THR A 128 1.18 6.18 12.21
C THR A 128 0.20 6.62 13.30
N VAL A 129 -0.69 5.72 13.76
CA VAL A 129 -1.66 5.98 14.84
C VAL A 129 -1.02 6.63 16.08
N GLY A 130 0.16 6.18 16.51
CA GLY A 130 0.82 6.71 17.70
C GLY A 130 1.22 8.19 17.59
N GLN A 131 1.39 8.72 16.36
CA GLN A 131 1.71 10.12 16.13
C GLN A 131 0.45 11.00 16.17
N LEU A 132 -0.66 10.48 15.65
CA LEU A 132 -1.90 11.24 15.46
C LEU A 132 -2.82 11.17 16.69
N ALA A 133 -2.89 10.00 17.34
CA ALA A 133 -3.82 9.73 18.44
C ALA A 133 -3.87 10.79 19.56
N PRO A 134 -2.76 11.42 19.99
CA PRO A 134 -2.81 12.51 20.97
C PRO A 134 -3.71 13.70 20.56
N TYR A 135 -3.93 13.89 19.26
CA TYR A 135 -4.71 14.97 18.67
C TYR A 135 -6.12 14.54 18.23
N LEU A 136 -6.50 13.27 18.39
CA LEU A 136 -7.77 12.69 17.92
C LEU A 136 -8.79 12.50 19.04
N LEU A 137 -10.04 12.81 18.75
CA LEU A 137 -11.16 12.68 19.68
C LEU A 137 -11.36 11.19 20.06
N PRO A 138 -11.42 10.85 21.35
CA PRO A 138 -11.83 9.52 21.78
C PRO A 138 -13.23 9.16 21.26
N LEU A 139 -13.38 7.97 20.66
CA LEU A 139 -14.61 7.50 20.03
C LEU A 139 -15.47 6.62 20.94
N ASN A 140 -15.10 6.48 22.22
CA ASN A 140 -15.81 5.65 23.20
C ASN A 140 -17.27 6.09 23.45
N SER A 141 -17.65 7.29 23.01
CA SER A 141 -19.02 7.81 23.02
C SER A 141 -19.51 8.20 21.61
N SER A 142 -18.89 7.64 20.58
CA SER A 142 -19.25 7.92 19.18
C SER A 142 -20.58 7.27 18.83
N VAL A 143 -21.13 7.69 17.69
CA VAL A 143 -22.33 7.09 17.10
C VAL A 143 -22.05 5.75 16.39
N ILE A 144 -20.80 5.25 16.48
CA ILE A 144 -20.33 4.04 15.81
C ILE A 144 -20.20 2.94 16.85
N ASN A 145 -20.79 1.79 16.56
CA ASN A 145 -20.75 0.66 17.46
C ASN A 145 -19.46 -0.15 17.22
N GLU A 146 -18.77 -0.51 18.29
CA GLU A 146 -17.58 -1.36 18.22
C GLU A 146 -17.87 -2.69 17.51
N THR A 147 -19.10 -3.21 17.64
CA THR A 147 -19.51 -4.47 17.00
C THR A 147 -19.60 -4.40 15.48
N ASP A 148 -19.65 -3.20 14.91
CA ASP A 148 -19.70 -3.00 13.46
C ASP A 148 -18.31 -3.14 12.82
N ILE A 149 -17.26 -3.23 13.64
CA ILE A 149 -15.87 -3.32 13.20
C ILE A 149 -15.33 -4.70 13.55
N LEU A 150 -14.62 -5.32 12.59
CA LEU A 150 -13.91 -6.57 12.83
C LEU A 150 -12.88 -6.36 13.97
N PRO A 151 -12.90 -7.17 15.05
CA PRO A 151 -12.00 -6.96 16.18
C PRO A 151 -10.49 -6.90 15.82
N PRO A 152 -9.97 -7.67 14.84
CA PRO A 152 -8.59 -7.53 14.39
C PRO A 152 -8.29 -6.14 13.78
N ASP A 153 -9.23 -5.58 13.01
CA ASP A 153 -9.07 -4.27 12.39
C ASP A 153 -9.09 -3.17 13.45
N LEU A 154 -10.03 -3.23 14.38
CA LEU A 154 -10.06 -2.29 15.50
C LEU A 154 -8.77 -2.32 16.34
N LYS A 155 -8.25 -3.52 16.65
CA LYS A 155 -7.02 -3.67 17.45
C LYS A 155 -5.74 -3.27 16.72
N ALA A 156 -5.73 -3.31 15.39
CA ALA A 156 -4.54 -3.00 14.61
C ALA A 156 -4.17 -1.51 14.73
N ALA A 157 -5.14 -0.59 14.60
CA ALA A 157 -4.91 0.84 14.87
C ALA A 157 -6.15 1.70 15.11
N GLY A 158 -7.34 1.13 15.24
CA GLY A 158 -8.48 1.88 15.77
C GLY A 158 -8.31 2.18 17.25
N LEU A 159 -7.69 1.26 17.99
CA LEU A 159 -7.31 1.42 19.39
C LEU A 159 -5.87 1.93 19.54
N TYR A 160 -5.71 2.98 20.33
CA TYR A 160 -4.42 3.52 20.75
C TYR A 160 -4.16 3.20 22.22
N ARG A 161 -3.02 2.57 22.51
CA ARG A 161 -2.50 2.40 23.86
C ARG A 161 -1.56 3.56 24.17
N ASP A 162 -1.95 4.40 25.14
CA ASP A 162 -1.08 5.45 25.63
C ASP A 162 0.19 4.84 26.25
N PRO A 163 1.38 5.22 25.76
CA PRO A 163 2.63 4.64 26.20
C PRO A 163 2.93 4.93 27.68
N LEU A 164 2.52 6.09 28.19
CA LEU A 164 2.89 6.53 29.54
C LEU A 164 1.97 5.95 30.62
N THR A 165 0.68 5.84 30.31
CA THR A 165 -0.37 5.43 31.26
C THR A 165 -0.83 4.00 31.04
N GLY A 166 -0.62 3.44 29.85
CA GLY A 166 -1.14 2.14 29.45
C GLY A 166 -2.63 2.13 29.13
N ASN A 167 -3.31 3.28 29.21
CA ASN A 167 -4.73 3.41 28.89
C ASN A 167 -4.98 3.15 27.41
N VAL A 168 -6.04 2.40 27.10
CA VAL A 168 -6.44 2.12 25.72
C VAL A 168 -7.64 2.99 25.37
N THR A 169 -7.54 3.72 24.27
CA THR A 169 -8.58 4.62 23.77
C THR A 169 -8.91 4.29 22.34
N TRP A 170 -10.18 4.27 21.97
CA TRP A 170 -10.58 4.18 20.58
C TRP A 170 -10.44 5.56 19.92
N VAL A 171 -9.63 5.67 18.87
CA VAL A 171 -9.26 6.96 18.25
C VAL A 171 -9.57 7.06 16.75
N GLY A 172 -9.99 5.97 16.12
CA GLY A 172 -10.42 6.00 14.72
C GLY A 172 -11.06 4.71 14.24
N VAL A 173 -11.66 4.80 13.06
CA VAL A 173 -12.48 3.75 12.44
C VAL A 173 -11.79 3.33 11.14
N PRO A 174 -11.63 2.02 10.88
CA PRO A 174 -11.09 1.57 9.60
C PRO A 174 -12.09 1.88 8.48
N ILE A 175 -11.65 2.57 7.43
CA ILE A 175 -12.48 2.85 6.24
C ILE A 175 -12.36 1.78 5.16
N GLN A 176 -11.49 0.82 5.41
CA GLN A 176 -11.22 -0.29 4.51
C GLN A 176 -10.68 -1.48 5.30
N THR A 177 -11.04 -2.69 4.89
CA THR A 177 -10.29 -3.91 5.23
C THR A 177 -9.36 -4.23 4.07
N ASP A 178 -8.06 -4.02 4.25
CA ASP A 178 -7.03 -4.24 3.25
C ASP A 178 -5.79 -4.89 3.89
N GLY A 179 -5.00 -5.56 3.07
CA GLY A 179 -3.79 -6.24 3.49
C GLY A 179 -3.00 -6.77 2.31
N ILE A 180 -1.74 -7.05 2.57
CA ILE A 180 -0.84 -7.68 1.61
C ILE A 180 -1.06 -9.19 1.68
N VAL A 181 -1.34 -9.76 0.52
CA VAL A 181 -1.57 -11.18 0.24
C VAL A 181 -0.75 -11.60 -0.98
N ILE A 182 -0.76 -12.88 -1.33
CA ILE A 182 -0.22 -13.32 -2.62
C ILE A 182 -1.30 -13.12 -3.69
N LEU A 183 -1.04 -12.20 -4.61
CA LEU A 183 -1.80 -12.10 -5.87
C LEU A 183 -1.01 -12.85 -6.94
N TYR A 184 -1.62 -13.86 -7.55
CA TYR A 184 -0.91 -14.77 -8.45
C TYR A 184 -1.59 -14.94 -9.80
N ASN A 185 -0.81 -15.33 -10.81
CA ASN A 185 -1.32 -15.57 -12.15
C ASN A 185 -1.85 -17.02 -12.24
N LYS A 186 -3.18 -17.17 -12.20
CA LYS A 186 -3.83 -18.50 -12.25
C LYS A 186 -3.42 -19.33 -13.46
N ASN A 187 -3.09 -18.72 -14.60
CA ASN A 187 -2.69 -19.48 -15.79
C ASN A 187 -1.34 -20.19 -15.58
N LEU A 188 -0.42 -19.58 -14.82
CA LEU A 188 0.86 -20.19 -14.48
C LEU A 188 0.66 -21.24 -13.37
N PHE A 189 -0.06 -20.89 -12.31
CA PHE A 189 -0.20 -21.76 -11.13
C PHE A 189 -1.15 -22.94 -11.33
N ASN A 190 -2.10 -22.87 -12.26
CA ASN A 190 -3.00 -23.98 -12.61
C ASN A 190 -2.47 -24.85 -13.77
N ASN A 191 -1.28 -24.55 -14.30
CA ASN A 191 -0.68 -25.36 -15.35
C ASN A 191 -0.18 -26.69 -14.76
N THR A 192 -0.80 -27.80 -15.18
CA THR A 192 -0.49 -29.13 -14.63
C THR A 192 0.94 -29.58 -14.91
N THR A 193 1.54 -29.17 -16.02
CA THR A 193 2.94 -29.46 -16.33
C THR A 193 3.87 -28.73 -15.37
N LEU A 194 3.66 -27.43 -15.16
CA LEU A 194 4.46 -26.64 -14.22
C LEU A 194 4.32 -27.17 -12.78
N GLN A 195 3.11 -27.57 -12.38
CA GLN A 195 2.89 -28.21 -11.07
C GLN A 195 3.69 -29.51 -10.92
N GLN A 196 3.72 -30.36 -11.95
CA GLN A 196 4.44 -31.63 -11.94
C GLN A 196 5.96 -31.43 -11.93
N GLU A 197 6.48 -30.52 -12.76
CA GLU A 197 7.90 -30.19 -12.82
C GLU A 197 8.39 -29.61 -11.49
N PHE A 198 7.67 -28.64 -10.94
CA PHE A 198 7.99 -28.05 -9.65
C PHE A 198 7.97 -29.09 -8.52
N TYR A 199 6.94 -29.94 -8.45
CA TYR A 199 6.88 -31.00 -7.43
C TYR A 199 8.00 -32.04 -7.58
N SER A 200 8.42 -32.32 -8.82
CA SER A 200 9.54 -33.23 -9.07
C SER A 200 10.88 -32.66 -8.58
N GLU A 201 11.06 -31.35 -8.63
CA GLU A 201 12.31 -30.68 -8.23
C GLU A 201 12.35 -30.36 -6.73
N TYR A 202 11.24 -29.85 -6.16
CA TYR A 202 11.21 -29.31 -4.81
C TYR A 202 10.38 -30.13 -3.81
N HIS A 203 9.62 -31.12 -4.28
CA HIS A 203 8.77 -32.00 -3.45
C HIS A 203 7.73 -31.26 -2.59
N VAL A 204 7.34 -30.05 -3.01
CA VAL A 204 6.30 -29.22 -2.42
C VAL A 204 5.31 -28.78 -3.50
N GLN A 205 4.07 -28.49 -3.13
CA GLN A 205 3.06 -28.08 -4.10
C GLN A 205 3.30 -26.63 -4.56
N LEU A 206 3.17 -26.39 -5.87
CA LEU A 206 3.35 -25.06 -6.46
C LEU A 206 2.29 -24.05 -5.99
N SER A 207 1.11 -24.53 -5.55
CA SER A 207 -0.03 -23.69 -5.20
C SER A 207 0.27 -22.70 -4.07
N PRO A 208 0.05 -21.39 -4.27
CA PRO A 208 0.26 -20.38 -3.23
C PRO A 208 -0.57 -20.58 -1.96
N GLU A 209 -1.71 -21.27 -2.05
CA GLU A 209 -2.55 -21.61 -0.90
C GLU A 209 -1.86 -22.59 0.08
N THR A 210 -0.78 -23.23 -0.35
CA THR A 210 -0.10 -24.30 0.39
C THR A 210 1.28 -23.90 0.89
N TRP A 211 1.73 -22.68 0.60
CA TRP A 211 3.04 -22.20 1.01
C TRP A 211 3.11 -22.07 2.54
N GLY A 212 3.83 -22.99 3.18
CA GLY A 212 3.95 -23.04 4.64
C GLY A 212 4.93 -22.02 5.21
N ASN A 213 5.89 -21.54 4.41
CA ASN A 213 6.94 -20.62 4.81
C ASN A 213 7.57 -19.89 3.61
N TRP A 214 8.48 -18.95 3.88
CA TRP A 214 9.17 -18.18 2.84
C TRP A 214 10.19 -18.99 2.02
N THR A 215 10.68 -20.13 2.52
CA THR A 215 11.55 -21.02 1.73
C THR A 215 10.83 -21.58 0.52
N THR A 216 9.55 -21.96 0.65
CA THR A 216 8.75 -22.38 -0.52
C THR A 216 8.60 -21.26 -1.55
N VAL A 217 8.54 -19.99 -1.12
CA VAL A 217 8.49 -18.85 -2.06
C VAL A 217 9.82 -18.72 -2.81
N LEU A 218 10.94 -18.91 -2.11
CA LEU A 218 12.27 -18.91 -2.72
C LEU A 218 12.44 -20.05 -3.75
N ASP A 219 11.93 -21.24 -3.44
CA ASP A 219 11.89 -22.37 -4.39
C ASP A 219 11.09 -21.99 -5.66
N VAL A 220 9.95 -21.31 -5.48
CA VAL A 220 9.12 -20.81 -6.58
C VAL A 220 9.88 -19.75 -7.40
N ASP A 221 10.56 -18.81 -6.74
CA ASP A 221 11.38 -17.79 -7.40
C ASP A 221 12.48 -18.43 -8.26
N GLN A 222 13.19 -19.39 -7.69
CA GLN A 222 14.24 -20.13 -8.38
C GLN A 222 13.67 -20.93 -9.55
N PHE A 223 12.56 -21.65 -9.38
CA PHE A 223 11.93 -22.43 -10.44
C PHE A 223 11.54 -21.54 -11.63
N PHE A 224 10.74 -20.52 -11.37
CA PHE A 224 10.21 -19.67 -12.44
C PHE A 224 11.30 -18.91 -13.21
N THR A 225 12.34 -18.44 -12.53
CA THR A 225 13.42 -17.68 -13.17
C THR A 225 14.47 -18.55 -13.83
N SER A 226 14.92 -19.64 -13.19
CA SER A 226 15.97 -20.50 -13.74
C SER A 226 15.50 -21.30 -14.97
N HIS A 227 14.21 -21.66 -15.02
CA HIS A 227 13.58 -22.30 -16.17
C HIS A 227 13.09 -21.30 -17.23
N ASN A 228 13.36 -19.99 -17.06
CA ASN A 228 12.94 -18.90 -17.96
C ASN A 228 11.42 -18.86 -18.24
N ILE A 229 10.60 -19.25 -17.26
CA ILE A 229 9.14 -19.22 -17.38
C ILE A 229 8.63 -17.78 -17.25
N THR A 230 9.21 -17.03 -16.30
CA THR A 230 8.96 -15.59 -16.12
C THR A 230 10.28 -14.83 -16.04
N LYS A 231 10.20 -13.52 -16.24
CA LYS A 231 11.38 -12.65 -16.19
C LYS A 231 11.88 -12.43 -14.75
N TYR A 232 10.95 -12.35 -13.81
CA TYR A 232 11.20 -12.15 -12.39
C TYR A 232 10.48 -13.21 -11.57
N GLY A 233 10.91 -13.38 -10.32
CA GLY A 233 10.20 -14.18 -9.31
C GLY A 233 8.95 -13.49 -8.77
N VAL A 234 8.46 -13.97 -7.64
CA VAL A 234 7.44 -13.37 -6.79
C VAL A 234 7.92 -12.00 -6.32
N LEU A 235 7.19 -10.95 -6.67
CA LEU A 235 7.64 -9.59 -6.37
C LEU A 235 7.16 -9.12 -4.99
N LEU A 236 8.09 -8.65 -4.17
CA LEU A 236 7.84 -7.87 -2.96
C LEU A 236 8.08 -6.37 -3.27
N GLN A 237 7.67 -5.46 -2.38
CA GLN A 237 7.95 -4.04 -2.60
C GLN A 237 9.40 -3.69 -2.27
N THR A 238 10.05 -2.91 -3.14
CA THR A 238 11.47 -2.56 -3.00
C THR A 238 11.72 -1.06 -2.92
N VAL A 239 10.67 -0.26 -2.73
CA VAL A 239 10.79 1.19 -2.48
C VAL A 239 11.47 1.42 -1.12
N PRO A 240 12.64 2.06 -1.04
CA PRO A 240 13.43 2.15 0.19
C PRO A 240 12.68 2.74 1.39
N GLY A 241 11.84 3.76 1.16
CA GLY A 241 11.07 4.43 2.21
C GLY A 241 9.98 3.54 2.84
N SER A 242 9.48 2.55 2.11
CA SER A 242 8.41 1.65 2.57
C SER A 242 8.83 0.18 2.71
N LEU A 243 10.09 -0.15 2.39
CA LEU A 243 10.64 -1.50 2.50
C LEU A 243 10.54 -2.07 3.92
N PRO A 244 10.85 -1.31 5.00
CA PRO A 244 10.66 -1.81 6.36
C PRO A 244 9.20 -2.17 6.67
N GLU A 245 8.25 -1.30 6.32
CA GLU A 245 6.83 -1.47 6.65
C GLU A 245 6.10 -2.49 5.79
N ASN A 246 6.56 -2.71 4.54
CA ASN A 246 5.94 -3.63 3.61
C ASN A 246 6.67 -4.97 3.63
N SER A 247 7.83 -5.04 2.99
CA SER A 247 8.48 -6.31 2.68
C SER A 247 9.19 -6.94 3.87
N PHE A 248 9.91 -6.15 4.66
CA PHE A 248 10.55 -6.70 5.87
C PHE A 248 9.51 -7.17 6.89
N MET A 249 8.52 -6.33 7.22
CA MET A 249 7.44 -6.73 8.13
C MET A 249 6.63 -7.94 7.64
N LEU A 250 6.48 -8.11 6.33
CA LEU A 250 5.80 -9.26 5.73
C LEU A 250 6.61 -10.55 5.90
N VAL A 251 7.93 -10.51 5.65
CA VAL A 251 8.81 -11.67 5.87
C VAL A 251 8.97 -11.95 7.38
N PHE A 252 9.32 -10.93 8.16
CA PHE A 252 9.50 -11.02 9.61
C PHE A 252 8.21 -11.41 10.34
N GLY A 253 7.04 -10.96 9.86
CA GLY A 253 5.74 -11.26 10.45
C GLY A 253 5.44 -12.77 10.51
N TYR A 254 5.87 -13.53 9.50
CA TYR A 254 5.81 -15.00 9.54
C TYR A 254 6.58 -15.56 10.73
N TYR A 255 7.84 -15.15 10.90
CA TYR A 255 8.67 -15.59 12.02
C TYR A 255 8.11 -15.15 13.37
N TYR A 256 7.56 -13.94 13.45
CA TYR A 256 6.96 -13.41 14.67
C TYR A 256 5.77 -14.25 15.14
N VAL A 257 4.83 -14.55 14.25
CA VAL A 257 3.61 -15.32 14.58
C VAL A 257 3.95 -16.73 15.03
N HIS A 258 5.00 -17.33 14.48
CA HIS A 258 5.43 -18.70 14.77
C HIS A 258 6.49 -18.81 15.87
N ASN A 259 6.83 -17.71 16.56
CA ASN A 259 7.85 -17.70 17.61
C ASN A 259 7.32 -17.10 18.92
N SER A 260 7.00 -17.99 19.87
CA SER A 260 6.48 -17.61 21.19
C SER A 260 7.46 -16.81 22.06
N THR A 261 8.76 -16.91 21.80
CA THR A 261 9.79 -16.09 22.47
C THR A 261 9.69 -14.63 22.03
N LEU A 262 9.25 -14.35 20.80
CA LEU A 262 9.05 -12.99 20.30
C LEU A 262 7.68 -12.44 20.70
N ASN A 263 6.64 -13.24 20.51
CA ASN A 263 5.27 -12.78 20.62
C ASN A 263 4.64 -13.01 22.02
N CYS A 264 5.31 -13.72 22.92
CA CYS A 264 4.84 -14.03 24.27
C CYS A 264 3.44 -14.66 24.33
N GLY A 265 3.03 -15.40 23.30
CA GLY A 265 1.68 -15.96 23.15
C GLY A 265 0.66 -15.00 22.53
N ASN A 266 1.06 -13.80 22.13
CA ASN A 266 0.22 -12.81 21.45
C ASN A 266 0.69 -12.58 20.00
N PRO A 267 0.19 -13.38 19.03
CA PRO A 267 0.67 -13.35 17.64
C PRO A 267 0.36 -12.04 16.90
N PHE A 268 -0.54 -11.20 17.42
CA PHE A 268 -0.88 -9.90 16.84
C PHE A 268 -0.06 -8.75 17.45
N GLY A 269 0.75 -9.04 18.47
CA GLY A 269 1.48 -8.03 19.23
C GLY A 269 0.58 -7.19 20.13
N ILE A 270 1.19 -6.26 20.87
CA ILE A 270 0.44 -5.36 21.74
C ILE A 270 -0.25 -4.29 20.89
N THR A 271 -1.53 -4.03 21.17
CA THR A 271 -2.30 -2.93 20.58
C THR A 271 -1.51 -1.62 20.60
N GLY A 272 -1.37 -0.99 19.44
CA GLY A 272 -0.61 0.26 19.25
C GLY A 272 0.90 0.08 19.00
N PHE A 273 1.45 -1.12 19.17
CA PHE A 273 2.86 -1.43 18.87
C PHE A 273 3.00 -2.43 17.69
N GLY A 274 2.09 -3.40 17.59
CA GLY A 274 2.10 -4.41 16.53
C GLY A 274 3.26 -5.41 16.66
N THR A 275 3.67 -5.98 15.53
CA THR A 275 4.57 -7.14 15.48
C THR A 275 6.06 -6.80 15.46
N LEU A 276 6.44 -5.52 15.26
CA LEU A 276 7.83 -5.06 15.38
C LEU A 276 8.32 -4.94 16.83
N TYR A 277 7.44 -5.15 17.79
CA TYR A 277 7.74 -5.18 19.22
C TYR A 277 7.30 -6.52 19.82
N MET A 278 7.89 -6.89 20.96
CA MET A 278 7.49 -8.09 21.67
C MET A 278 5.99 -8.06 22.01
N GLY A 279 5.33 -9.21 21.97
CA GLY A 279 3.89 -9.30 22.24
C GLY A 279 3.53 -9.18 23.73
N CYS A 280 4.51 -8.90 24.57
CA CYS A 280 4.37 -8.60 25.99
C CYS A 280 5.31 -7.47 26.43
N ILE A 281 4.98 -6.84 27.55
CA ILE A 281 5.86 -5.87 28.22
C ILE A 281 6.59 -6.63 29.34
N PRO A 282 7.93 -6.79 29.26
CA PRO A 282 8.68 -7.46 30.31
C PRO A 282 8.53 -6.77 31.67
N SER A 283 8.67 -7.53 32.76
CA SER A 283 8.59 -6.98 34.12
C SER A 283 9.61 -5.85 34.32
N GLY A 284 9.16 -4.72 34.85
CA GLY A 284 9.97 -3.51 35.07
C GLY A 284 10.10 -2.60 33.84
N TRP A 285 9.56 -2.99 32.68
CA TRP A 285 9.54 -2.17 31.48
C TRP A 285 8.24 -1.38 31.37
N ARG A 286 8.31 -0.23 30.69
CA ARG A 286 7.12 0.57 30.33
C ARG A 286 6.64 0.30 28.91
N PHE A 287 7.52 -0.18 28.05
CA PHE A 287 7.28 -0.44 26.64
C PHE A 287 7.72 -1.86 26.28
N PRO A 288 7.05 -2.53 25.34
CA PRO A 288 7.61 -3.74 24.77
C PRO A 288 8.90 -3.39 24.04
N PRO A 289 9.99 -4.16 24.22
CA PRO A 289 11.20 -3.95 23.44
C PRO A 289 10.97 -4.37 21.96
N PRO A 290 11.78 -3.87 21.02
CA PRO A 290 11.75 -4.32 19.62
C PRO A 290 11.94 -5.85 19.51
N SER A 291 11.15 -6.51 18.66
CA SER A 291 11.17 -7.97 18.50
C SER A 291 12.15 -8.48 17.44
N PHE A 292 12.76 -7.59 16.66
CA PHE A 292 13.53 -7.95 15.45
C PHE A 292 15.05 -7.78 15.59
N ASN A 293 15.57 -7.11 16.62
CA ASN A 293 17.03 -6.95 16.78
C ASN A 293 17.66 -8.18 17.45
N ASN A 294 17.55 -9.33 16.78
CA ASN A 294 18.05 -10.63 17.23
C ASN A 294 18.29 -11.56 16.03
N SER A 295 18.70 -12.81 16.27
CA SER A 295 18.98 -13.78 15.22
C SER A 295 17.77 -14.06 14.29
N VAL A 296 16.54 -13.96 14.80
CA VAL A 296 15.33 -14.19 13.97
C VAL A 296 15.11 -13.03 13.00
N GLY A 297 15.33 -11.79 13.44
CA GLY A 297 15.27 -10.65 12.52
C GLY A 297 16.39 -10.66 11.48
N VAL A 298 17.59 -11.15 11.83
CA VAL A 298 18.68 -11.38 10.86
C VAL A 298 18.25 -12.43 9.83
N GLN A 299 17.70 -13.56 10.26
CA GLN A 299 17.17 -14.59 9.35
C GLN A 299 16.09 -14.04 8.41
N ALA A 300 15.17 -13.22 8.92
CA ALA A 300 14.14 -12.58 8.10
C ALA A 300 14.75 -11.61 7.06
N LEU A 301 15.81 -10.89 7.43
CA LEU A 301 16.51 -9.99 6.51
C LEU A 301 17.31 -10.75 5.45
N GLU A 302 17.96 -11.85 5.81
CA GLU A 302 18.65 -12.74 4.87
C GLU A 302 17.68 -13.36 3.87
N MET A 303 16.54 -13.88 4.34
CA MET A 303 15.46 -14.36 3.49
C MET A 303 14.94 -13.27 2.54
N LEU A 304 14.68 -12.06 3.06
CA LEU A 304 14.24 -10.94 2.21
C LEU A 304 15.28 -10.61 1.13
N LYS A 305 16.57 -10.63 1.47
CA LYS A 305 17.65 -10.39 0.52
C LYS A 305 17.68 -11.45 -0.59
N GLU A 306 17.44 -12.71 -0.26
CA GLU A 306 17.36 -13.80 -1.24
C GLU A 306 16.15 -13.62 -2.18
N LEU A 307 14.95 -13.37 -1.64
CA LEU A 307 13.74 -13.13 -2.44
C LEU A 307 13.92 -11.95 -3.42
N VAL A 308 14.43 -10.81 -2.92
CA VAL A 308 14.66 -9.61 -3.74
C VAL A 308 15.73 -9.83 -4.82
N SER A 309 16.56 -10.87 -4.72
CA SER A 309 17.55 -11.17 -5.77
C SER A 309 16.93 -11.66 -7.08
N TYR A 310 15.66 -12.11 -7.04
CA TYR A 310 14.88 -12.55 -8.20
C TYR A 310 13.96 -11.46 -8.79
N GLU A 311 13.97 -10.27 -8.18
CA GLU A 311 13.22 -9.08 -8.64
C GLU A 311 14.03 -8.24 -9.64
N PRO A 312 13.40 -7.24 -10.31
CA PRO A 312 14.18 -6.21 -10.98
C PRO A 312 15.19 -5.58 -10.02
N ASN A 313 16.39 -5.26 -10.50
CA ASN A 313 17.39 -4.57 -9.69
C ASN A 313 16.76 -3.28 -9.09
N PRO A 314 16.65 -3.14 -7.75
CA PRO A 314 15.96 -2.01 -7.13
C PRO A 314 16.59 -0.64 -7.43
N ALA A 315 17.88 -0.62 -7.82
CA ALA A 315 18.55 0.61 -8.26
C ALA A 315 18.14 1.05 -9.67
N GLN A 316 17.59 0.13 -10.48
CA GLN A 316 17.12 0.39 -11.84
C GLN A 316 15.60 0.54 -11.90
N LEU A 317 14.89 -0.29 -11.15
CA LEU A 317 13.43 -0.34 -11.13
C LEU A 317 12.97 -0.85 -9.77
N GLN A 318 12.30 0.02 -9.02
CA GLN A 318 11.67 -0.36 -7.75
C GLN A 318 10.30 -0.95 -8.03
N VAL A 319 9.99 -2.06 -7.36
CA VAL A 319 8.65 -2.62 -7.29
C VAL A 319 7.86 -1.85 -6.24
N SER A 320 6.67 -1.37 -6.63
CA SER A 320 5.79 -0.56 -5.79
C SER A 320 4.33 -0.98 -5.95
N PHE A 321 3.45 -0.39 -5.13
CA PHE A 321 2.00 -0.53 -5.28
C PHE A 321 1.49 -0.16 -6.68
N ASP A 322 2.16 0.78 -7.36
CA ASP A 322 1.67 1.32 -8.63
C ASP A 322 2.03 0.44 -9.84
N ASN A 323 3.13 -0.31 -9.78
CA ASN A 323 3.62 -1.09 -10.92
C ASN A 323 3.56 -2.61 -10.76
N SER A 324 3.54 -3.13 -9.52
CA SER A 324 3.58 -4.57 -9.23
C SER A 324 2.48 -5.36 -9.94
N LEU A 325 1.24 -4.86 -9.90
CA LEU A 325 0.11 -5.52 -10.56
C LEU A 325 0.33 -5.64 -12.07
N GLN A 326 0.96 -4.66 -12.72
CA GLN A 326 1.21 -4.74 -14.17
C GLN A 326 2.23 -5.83 -14.52
N PHE A 327 3.24 -6.06 -13.68
CA PHE A 327 4.18 -7.18 -13.89
C PHE A 327 3.48 -8.53 -13.80
N LEU A 328 2.54 -8.69 -12.87
CA LEU A 328 1.70 -9.88 -12.78
C LEU A 328 0.84 -10.07 -14.03
N LEU A 329 0.12 -9.03 -14.43
CA LEU A 329 -0.84 -9.08 -15.55
C LEU A 329 -0.16 -9.32 -16.90
N THR A 330 1.09 -8.87 -17.06
CA THR A 330 1.88 -9.09 -18.28
C THR A 330 2.63 -10.42 -18.26
N GLY A 331 2.50 -11.22 -17.20
CA GLY A 331 3.22 -12.49 -17.04
C GLY A 331 4.72 -12.34 -16.84
N GLN A 332 5.21 -11.13 -16.51
CA GLN A 332 6.63 -10.91 -16.20
C GLN A 332 7.02 -11.44 -14.82
N ALA A 333 6.05 -11.55 -13.91
CA ALA A 333 6.19 -12.18 -12.61
C ALA A 333 5.04 -13.19 -12.41
N PRO A 334 5.29 -14.34 -11.73
CA PRO A 334 4.27 -15.34 -11.51
C PRO A 334 3.27 -14.91 -10.43
N ALA A 335 3.75 -14.19 -9.41
CA ALA A 335 2.95 -13.65 -8.32
C ALA A 335 3.56 -12.35 -7.78
N ILE A 336 2.80 -11.65 -6.95
CA ILE A 336 3.25 -10.48 -6.19
C ILE A 336 2.72 -10.57 -4.76
N ALA A 337 3.49 -10.08 -3.79
CA ALA A 337 2.98 -9.67 -2.49
C ALA A 337 2.24 -8.34 -2.67
N GLY A 338 0.96 -8.42 -3.02
CA GLY A 338 0.12 -7.29 -3.43
C GLY A 338 -0.95 -6.93 -2.41
N TYR A 339 -1.35 -5.67 -2.40
CA TYR A 339 -2.47 -5.18 -1.60
C TYR A 339 -3.81 -5.58 -2.25
N LEU A 340 -4.78 -6.05 -1.46
CA LEU A 340 -6.14 -6.32 -1.96
C LEU A 340 -6.77 -5.06 -2.58
N GLY A 341 -6.43 -3.88 -2.07
CA GLY A 341 -6.82 -2.58 -2.63
C GLY A 341 -6.36 -2.34 -4.09
N GLN A 342 -5.50 -3.18 -4.67
CA GLN A 342 -5.15 -3.14 -6.09
C GLN A 342 -6.20 -3.83 -6.99
N LEU A 343 -7.00 -4.77 -6.46
CA LEU A 343 -7.95 -5.58 -7.23
C LEU A 343 -9.08 -4.78 -7.93
N PRO A 344 -9.60 -3.67 -7.36
CA PRO A 344 -10.55 -2.82 -8.07
C PRO A 344 -10.03 -2.32 -9.43
N LYS A 345 -8.71 -2.20 -9.63
CA LYS A 345 -8.12 -1.78 -10.92
C LYS A 345 -8.35 -2.79 -12.05
N VAL A 346 -8.63 -4.04 -11.73
CA VAL A 346 -8.89 -5.11 -12.71
C VAL A 346 -10.32 -5.62 -12.68
N ALA A 347 -11.12 -5.22 -11.69
CA ALA A 347 -12.52 -5.61 -11.60
C ALA A 347 -13.28 -5.22 -12.87
N GLY A 348 -14.10 -6.14 -13.39
CA GLY A 348 -14.85 -5.93 -14.63
C GLY A 348 -14.03 -5.98 -15.92
N THR A 349 -12.73 -6.24 -15.86
CA THR A 349 -11.88 -6.46 -17.04
C THR A 349 -11.60 -7.95 -17.27
N PRO A 350 -11.19 -8.39 -18.48
CA PRO A 350 -10.77 -9.77 -18.72
C PRO A 350 -9.64 -10.24 -17.77
N ASN A 351 -8.80 -9.31 -17.31
CA ASN A 351 -7.70 -9.58 -16.39
C ASN A 351 -8.16 -10.07 -15.02
N ALA A 352 -9.40 -9.79 -14.59
CA ALA A 352 -9.95 -10.32 -13.34
C ALA A 352 -9.94 -11.86 -13.30
N SER A 353 -10.10 -12.51 -14.47
CA SER A 353 -10.06 -13.96 -14.58
C SER A 353 -8.66 -14.56 -14.44
N ILE A 354 -7.60 -13.75 -14.54
CA ILE A 354 -6.20 -14.18 -14.47
C ILE A 354 -5.70 -14.15 -13.03
N VAL A 355 -6.14 -13.18 -12.23
CA VAL A 355 -5.62 -12.97 -10.87
C VAL A 355 -6.30 -13.91 -9.88
N GLY A 356 -5.48 -14.72 -9.20
CA GLY A 356 -5.85 -15.48 -8.00
C GLY A 356 -5.38 -14.77 -6.74
N VAL A 357 -5.97 -15.13 -5.61
CA VAL A 357 -5.65 -14.57 -4.28
C VAL A 357 -5.37 -15.72 -3.34
N ALA A 358 -4.27 -15.65 -2.60
CA ALA A 358 -3.88 -16.63 -1.58
C ALA A 358 -3.27 -15.90 -0.37
N PRO A 359 -3.32 -16.49 0.84
CA PRO A 359 -2.64 -15.91 2.00
C PRO A 359 -1.13 -15.81 1.76
N LEU A 360 -0.46 -15.00 2.57
CA LEU A 360 1.00 -15.05 2.68
C LEU A 360 1.44 -16.39 3.27
N PRO A 361 2.70 -16.79 3.08
CA PRO A 361 3.21 -18.05 3.61
C PRO A 361 2.91 -18.25 5.10
N GLY A 362 2.59 -19.49 5.47
CA GLY A 362 2.19 -19.87 6.82
C GLY A 362 0.77 -19.44 7.20
N ASN A 363 -0.10 -19.26 6.20
CA ASN A 363 -1.48 -18.77 6.37
C ASN A 363 -1.53 -17.41 7.09
N THR A 364 -0.62 -16.51 6.72
CA THR A 364 -0.51 -15.16 7.31
C THR A 364 -1.07 -14.09 6.37
N ILE A 365 -1.28 -12.89 6.90
CA ILE A 365 -1.64 -11.68 6.15
C ILE A 365 -0.94 -10.49 6.79
N ARG A 366 -0.47 -9.53 5.98
CA ARG A 366 0.02 -8.24 6.50
C ARG A 366 -1.09 -7.21 6.41
N ILE A 367 -1.63 -6.81 7.55
CA ILE A 367 -2.74 -5.84 7.64
C ILE A 367 -2.31 -4.46 7.09
N GLY A 368 -3.11 -3.88 6.19
CA GLY A 368 -2.82 -2.68 5.40
C GLY A 368 -3.87 -1.56 5.53
N LEU A 369 -4.48 -1.44 6.70
CA LEU A 369 -5.66 -0.62 6.93
C LEU A 369 -5.36 0.87 6.98
N THR A 370 -6.32 1.65 6.48
CA THR A 370 -6.42 3.10 6.66
C THR A 370 -7.59 3.39 7.58
N TYR A 371 -7.39 4.33 8.48
CA TYR A 371 -8.36 4.77 9.47
C TYR A 371 -8.67 6.23 9.27
N ILE A 372 -9.86 6.62 9.71
CA ILE A 372 -10.21 8.02 9.92
C ILE A 372 -10.36 8.31 11.40
N GLY A 373 -9.88 9.47 11.81
CA GLY A 373 -10.05 10.00 13.16
C GLY A 373 -10.54 11.44 13.13
N VAL A 374 -11.36 11.81 14.12
CA VAL A 374 -11.86 13.18 14.27
C VAL A 374 -10.84 14.02 15.05
N SER A 375 -10.49 15.20 14.55
CA SER A 375 -9.64 16.16 15.26
C SER A 375 -10.30 16.59 16.59
N LYS A 376 -9.55 16.56 17.70
CA LYS A 376 -10.00 17.15 18.98
C LYS A 376 -10.31 18.64 18.84
N TYR A 377 -9.74 19.31 17.85
CA TYR A 377 -9.86 20.75 17.64
C TYR A 377 -10.93 21.12 16.60
N SER A 378 -11.61 20.13 15.99
CA SER A 378 -12.74 20.38 15.10
C SER A 378 -13.80 21.24 15.79
N ALA A 379 -14.32 22.25 15.07
CA ALA A 379 -15.49 23.01 15.50
C ALA A 379 -16.81 22.25 15.22
N HIS A 380 -16.74 21.19 14.40
CA HIS A 380 -17.88 20.45 13.87
C HIS A 380 -17.89 18.99 14.32
N LYS A 381 -17.41 18.70 15.53
CA LYS A 381 -17.24 17.32 16.07
C LYS A 381 -18.44 16.41 15.87
N LYS A 382 -19.67 16.93 16.07
CA LYS A 382 -20.89 16.13 15.91
C LYS A 382 -21.09 15.68 14.47
N LEU A 383 -21.02 16.61 13.51
CA LEU A 383 -21.13 16.31 12.08
C LEU A 383 -19.97 15.43 11.62
N ALA A 384 -18.75 15.67 12.12
CA ALA A 384 -17.62 14.80 11.83
C ALA A 384 -17.87 13.36 12.33
N LEU A 385 -18.36 13.17 13.55
CA LEU A 385 -18.71 11.84 14.08
C LEU A 385 -19.83 11.15 13.28
N GLU A 386 -20.83 11.89 12.81
CA GLU A 386 -21.87 11.37 11.91
C GLU A 386 -21.27 10.92 10.57
N PHE A 387 -20.32 11.68 10.01
CA PHE A 387 -19.63 11.31 8.77
C PHE A 387 -18.89 9.97 8.87
N LEU A 388 -18.31 9.65 10.04
CA LEU A 388 -17.60 8.37 10.24
C LEU A 388 -18.54 7.13 10.17
N GLN A 389 -19.87 7.29 10.17
CA GLN A 389 -20.84 6.18 10.06
C GLN A 389 -21.02 5.65 8.62
N LEU A 390 -20.59 6.43 7.63
CA LEU A 390 -20.61 6.07 6.21
C LEU A 390 -19.31 5.35 5.83
#